data_AF-A0A7Y5U8C1-F1
#
_entry.id   AF-A0A7Y5U8C1-F1
#
_cell.length_a   1.000
_cell.length_b   1.000
_cell.length_c   1.000
_cell.angle_alpha   90.00
_cell.angle_beta   90.00
_cell.angle_gamma   90.00
#
_symmetry.space_group_name_H-M   'P 1'
#
loop_
_entity.id
_entity.type
_entity.pdbx_description
1 polymer ?
#
loop_
_entity_poly.entity_id
_entity_poly.type
_entity_poly.pdbx_seq_one_letter_code
_entity_poly.pdbx_strand_id
1 'polypeptide(L)'
;MACGYYVTTVLRDVGFKVERRKLAQQPSEQIVRTLSPEDSIMRFRKGDSKLVVSEIEERGEGLYVVGLDNHVGFLLHDGNKVEFCHASYVDPAEVRCEDPLKSKAFASNYHVVGELFTRPMIEAWLEGKAIKTKTP
;
A
#
# COMPACT_ATOMS: atom_id res chain seq x y z
N MET A 1 -0.09 -16.10 -2.68
CA MET A 1 -1.09 -15.01 -2.75
C MET A 1 -0.61 -13.92 -3.70
N ALA A 2 -1.53 -13.28 -4.41
CA ALA A 2 -1.23 -12.33 -5.50
C ALA A 2 -1.23 -10.85 -5.09
N CYS A 3 -1.18 -10.54 -3.78
CA CYS A 3 -1.34 -9.17 -3.27
C CYS A 3 -0.24 -8.19 -3.71
N GLY A 4 1.03 -8.60 -3.64
CA GLY A 4 2.13 -7.80 -4.21
C GLY A 4 2.01 -7.64 -5.74
N TYR A 5 1.50 -8.67 -6.43
CA TYR A 5 1.22 -8.59 -7.86
C TYR A 5 0.07 -7.63 -8.17
N TYR A 6 -0.96 -7.56 -7.34
CA TYR A 6 -2.04 -6.57 -7.47
C TYR A 6 -1.49 -5.15 -7.38
N VAL A 7 -0.78 -4.81 -6.30
CA VAL A 7 -0.19 -3.48 -6.10
C VAL A 7 0.71 -3.07 -7.27
N THR A 8 1.64 -3.94 -7.65
CA THR A 8 2.60 -3.63 -8.72
C THR A 8 1.99 -3.64 -10.11
N THR A 9 0.92 -4.40 -10.34
CA THR A 9 0.20 -4.40 -11.63
C THR A 9 -0.59 -3.11 -11.77
N VAL A 10 -1.33 -2.69 -10.74
CA VAL A 10 -2.04 -1.40 -10.73
C VAL A 10 -1.08 -0.24 -11.03
N LEU A 11 0.05 -0.17 -10.32
CA LEU A 11 1.05 0.89 -10.55
C LEU A 11 1.65 0.87 -11.96
N ARG A 12 1.95 -0.32 -12.49
CA ARG A 12 2.42 -0.45 -13.88
C ARG A 12 1.36 0.03 -14.87
N ASP A 13 0.11 -0.36 -14.66
CA ASP A 13 -0.96 -0.12 -15.63
C ASP A 13 -1.39 1.36 -15.66
N VAL A 14 -1.17 2.12 -14.58
CA VAL A 14 -1.29 3.60 -14.59
C VAL A 14 -0.02 4.31 -15.11
N GLY A 15 1.00 3.57 -15.52
CA GLY A 15 2.17 4.09 -16.24
C GLY A 15 3.48 4.19 -15.46
N PHE A 16 3.55 3.79 -14.19
CA PHE A 16 4.82 3.76 -13.46
C PHE A 16 5.72 2.63 -13.97
N LYS A 17 7.02 2.92 -14.11
CA LYS A 17 8.03 1.91 -14.45
C LYS A 17 8.55 1.18 -13.22
N VAL A 18 7.67 0.44 -12.55
CA VAL A 18 8.04 -0.44 -11.42
C VAL A 18 8.64 -1.75 -11.91
N GLU A 19 9.60 -2.32 -11.17
CA GLU A 19 10.13 -3.67 -11.40
C GLU A 19 9.11 -4.74 -10.97
N ARG A 20 7.97 -4.80 -11.67
CA ARG A 20 6.73 -5.49 -11.26
C ARG A 20 6.95 -6.83 -10.55
N ARG A 21 7.64 -7.78 -11.19
CA ARG A 21 7.86 -9.12 -10.62
C ARG A 21 8.74 -9.09 -9.37
N LYS A 22 9.84 -8.34 -9.43
CA LYS A 22 10.83 -8.28 -8.34
C LYS A 22 10.22 -7.61 -7.10
N LEU A 23 9.50 -6.51 -7.30
CA LEU A 23 8.80 -5.79 -6.24
C LEU A 23 7.65 -6.61 -5.66
N ALA A 24 6.84 -7.26 -6.50
CA ALA A 24 5.70 -8.09 -6.05
C ALA A 24 6.09 -9.26 -5.14
N GLN A 25 7.35 -9.72 -5.22
CA GLN A 25 7.89 -10.84 -4.45
C GLN A 25 8.58 -10.39 -3.15
N GLN A 26 8.68 -9.09 -2.89
CA GLN A 26 9.28 -8.59 -1.66
C GLN A 26 8.33 -8.72 -0.46
N PRO A 27 8.87 -8.76 0.77
CA PRO A 27 8.08 -8.55 1.98
C PRO A 27 7.29 -7.24 1.92
N SER A 28 6.10 -7.20 2.54
CA SER A 28 5.18 -6.06 2.50
C SER A 28 5.85 -4.73 2.87
N GLU A 29 6.68 -4.71 3.91
CA GLU A 29 7.44 -3.51 4.29
C GLU A 29 8.43 -3.06 3.21
N GLN A 30 9.11 -3.99 2.53
CA GLN A 30 10.04 -3.63 1.47
C GLN A 30 9.30 -3.09 0.23
N ILE A 31 8.06 -3.54 0.00
CA ILE A 31 7.18 -2.94 -1.01
C ILE A 31 6.90 -1.48 -0.65
N VAL A 32 6.46 -1.22 0.59
CA VAL A 32 6.18 0.16 1.07
C VAL A 32 7.43 1.04 0.98
N ARG A 33 8.57 0.54 1.47
CA ARG A 33 9.86 1.27 1.41
C ARG A 33 10.32 1.56 -0.01
N THR A 34 9.98 0.72 -0.98
CA THR A 34 10.32 0.97 -2.39
C THR A 34 9.48 2.12 -2.96
N LEU A 35 8.20 2.17 -2.59
CA LEU A 35 7.22 3.08 -3.19
C LEU A 35 7.13 4.44 -2.50
N SER A 36 7.57 4.53 -1.25
CA SER A 36 7.47 5.73 -0.43
C SER A 36 8.83 6.16 0.16
N PRO A 37 9.10 7.47 0.27
CA PRO A 37 10.24 8.01 1.02
C PRO A 37 10.23 7.55 2.49
N GLU A 38 11.40 7.24 3.06
CA GLU A 38 11.50 6.64 4.41
C GLU A 38 10.93 7.55 5.52
N ASP A 39 11.05 8.87 5.36
CA ASP A 39 10.52 9.91 6.24
C ASP A 39 8.99 10.04 6.19
N SER A 40 8.34 9.54 5.13
CA SER A 40 6.88 9.47 5.01
C SER A 40 6.28 8.16 5.53
N ILE A 41 7.11 7.18 5.91
CA ILE A 41 6.65 5.85 6.30
C ILE A 41 6.24 5.82 7.77
N MET A 42 4.99 5.44 8.00
CA MET A 42 4.41 5.24 9.32
C MET A 42 4.41 3.75 9.67
N ARG A 43 4.71 3.45 10.92
CA ARG A 43 4.79 2.07 11.42
C ARG A 43 3.97 1.93 12.70
N PHE A 44 2.99 1.04 12.66
CA PHE A 44 2.09 0.76 13.76
C PHE A 44 2.31 -0.68 14.22
N ARG A 45 2.40 -0.85 15.54
CA ARG A 45 2.62 -2.14 16.18
C ARG A 45 1.46 -2.43 17.13
N LYS A 46 1.32 -3.70 17.53
CA LYS A 46 0.27 -4.20 18.45
C LYS A 46 -1.12 -4.33 17.83
N GLY A 47 -1.19 -4.22 16.50
CA GLY A 47 -2.39 -4.51 15.71
C GLY A 47 -3.59 -3.60 15.89
N ASP A 48 -3.37 -2.35 16.27
CA ASP A 48 -4.46 -1.37 16.36
C ASP A 48 -4.79 -0.80 14.97
N SER A 49 -5.69 -1.50 14.26
CA SER A 49 -6.20 -1.03 12.96
C SER A 49 -6.95 0.29 13.06
N LYS A 50 -7.54 0.62 14.22
CA LYS A 50 -8.23 1.90 14.41
C LYS A 50 -7.24 3.05 14.41
N LEU A 51 -6.11 2.88 15.10
CA LEU A 51 -5.04 3.87 15.10
C LEU A 51 -4.52 4.15 13.68
N VAL A 52 -4.36 3.10 12.86
CA VAL A 52 -3.96 3.25 11.45
C VAL A 52 -4.99 4.08 10.68
N VAL A 53 -6.27 3.74 10.80
CA VAL A 53 -7.34 4.44 10.08
C VAL A 53 -7.45 5.90 10.52
N SER A 54 -7.41 6.18 11.82
CA SER A 54 -7.46 7.55 12.34
C SER A 54 -6.29 8.42 11.87
N GLU A 55 -5.07 7.87 11.80
CA GLU A 55 -3.93 8.61 11.23
C GLU A 55 -4.14 8.95 9.75
N ILE A 56 -4.75 8.05 8.97
CA ILE A 56 -5.05 8.32 7.56
C ILE A 56 -6.18 9.34 7.41
N GLU A 57 -7.21 9.30 8.27
CA GLU A 57 -8.26 10.32 8.34
C GLU A 57 -7.68 11.71 8.68
N GLU A 58 -6.75 11.79 9.63
CA GLU A 58 -6.10 13.05 10.01
C GLU A 58 -5.23 13.65 8.89
N ARG A 59 -4.62 12.80 8.05
CA ARG A 59 -3.82 13.25 6.89
C ARG A 59 -4.67 13.73 5.73
N GLY A 60 -5.93 13.27 5.65
CA GLY A 60 -6.88 13.67 4.64
C GLY A 60 -6.76 12.90 3.33
N GLU A 61 -7.30 13.50 2.26
CA GLU A 61 -7.43 12.85 0.94
C GLU A 61 -6.08 12.40 0.37
N GLY A 62 -6.02 11.14 -0.07
CA GLY A 62 -4.79 10.57 -0.60
C GLY A 62 -4.85 9.08 -0.86
N LEU A 63 -3.81 8.57 -1.53
CA LEU A 63 -3.59 7.15 -1.75
C LEU A 63 -2.31 6.71 -1.04
N TYR A 64 -2.41 5.64 -0.26
CA TYR A 64 -1.32 5.08 0.50
C TYR A 64 -1.14 3.61 0.13
N VAL A 65 0.09 3.13 0.17
CA VAL A 65 0.38 1.68 0.18
C VAL A 65 0.48 1.22 1.62
N VAL A 66 -0.20 0.12 1.96
CA VAL A 66 -0.15 -0.49 3.29
C VAL A 66 0.38 -1.91 3.21
N GLY A 67 1.41 -2.18 4.01
CA GLY A 67 1.95 -3.50 4.27
C GLY A 67 1.50 -4.03 5.64
N LEU A 68 1.16 -5.31 5.67
CA LEU A 68 0.73 -6.09 6.84
C LEU A 68 1.71 -7.24 7.07
N ASP A 69 1.55 -8.02 8.15
CA ASP A 69 2.41 -9.18 8.45
C ASP A 69 2.48 -10.18 7.28
N ASN A 70 1.36 -10.41 6.59
CA ASN A 70 1.22 -11.41 5.54
C ASN A 70 0.52 -10.89 4.28
N HIS A 71 0.29 -9.57 4.19
CA HIS A 71 -0.56 -9.00 3.14
C HIS A 71 -0.12 -7.57 2.75
N VAL A 72 -0.60 -7.10 1.61
CA VAL A 72 -0.32 -5.74 1.11
C VAL A 72 -1.49 -5.25 0.26
N GLY A 73 -1.75 -3.96 0.28
CA GLY A 73 -2.79 -3.31 -0.52
C GLY A 73 -2.64 -1.79 -0.50
N PHE A 74 -3.73 -1.10 -0.81
CA PHE A 74 -3.82 0.34 -0.75
C PHE A 74 -4.82 0.78 0.31
N LEU A 75 -4.56 1.94 0.94
CA LEU A 75 -5.58 2.70 1.65
C LEU A 75 -5.91 3.93 0.79
N LEU A 76 -7.18 4.08 0.44
CA LEU A 76 -7.70 5.25 -0.26
C LEU A 76 -8.51 6.08 0.72
N HIS A 77 -8.11 7.32 0.94
CA HIS A 77 -8.93 8.32 1.61
C HIS A 77 -9.53 9.25 0.55
N ASP A 78 -10.85 9.23 0.37
CA ASP A 78 -11.55 9.99 -0.68
C ASP A 78 -12.06 11.38 -0.23
N GLY A 79 -11.70 11.79 0.99
CA GLY A 79 -12.16 13.02 1.63
C GLY A 79 -13.28 12.78 2.64
N ASN A 80 -13.89 11.59 2.65
CA ASN A 80 -14.99 11.22 3.55
C ASN A 80 -14.73 9.92 4.30
N LYS A 81 -14.12 8.92 3.65
CA LYS A 81 -13.85 7.61 4.25
C LYS A 81 -12.52 7.04 3.81
N VAL A 82 -12.01 6.11 4.61
CA VAL A 82 -10.86 5.27 4.27
C VAL A 82 -11.32 3.91 3.78
N GLU A 83 -10.85 3.48 2.62
CA GLU A 83 -11.10 2.16 2.05
C GLU A 83 -9.80 1.36 1.88
N PHE A 84 -9.84 0.08 2.24
CA PHE A 84 -8.75 -0.85 2.01
C PHE A 84 -8.96 -1.61 0.70
N CYS A 85 -8.20 -1.24 -0.33
CA CYS A 85 -8.24 -1.86 -1.65
C CYS A 85 -7.13 -2.90 -1.80
N HIS A 86 -7.50 -4.17 -1.98
CA HIS A 86 -6.57 -5.28 -1.91
C HIS A 86 -7.05 -6.50 -2.72
N ALA A 87 -6.12 -7.38 -3.10
CA ALA A 87 -6.45 -8.71 -3.61
C ALA A 87 -6.74 -9.63 -2.42
N SER A 88 -8.01 -9.74 -2.05
CA SER A 88 -8.45 -10.47 -0.86
C SER A 88 -8.22 -11.97 -1.00
N TYR A 89 -7.78 -12.60 0.08
CA TYR A 89 -7.73 -14.05 0.23
C TYR A 89 -8.89 -14.61 1.05
N VAL A 90 -9.69 -13.71 1.65
CA VAL A 90 -10.94 -14.06 2.31
C VAL A 90 -11.96 -14.34 1.21
N ASP A 91 -12.84 -15.32 1.41
CA ASP A 91 -13.94 -15.64 0.48
C ASP A 91 -14.72 -14.37 0.06
N PRO A 92 -15.07 -14.18 -1.23
CA PRO A 92 -14.91 -15.08 -2.37
C PRO A 92 -13.52 -15.01 -3.08
N ALA A 93 -12.49 -14.50 -2.42
CA ALA A 93 -11.11 -14.37 -2.92
C ALA A 93 -10.99 -13.51 -4.19
N GLU A 94 -11.42 -12.26 -4.09
CA GLU A 94 -11.44 -11.28 -5.18
C GLU A 94 -10.69 -10.00 -4.85
N VAL A 95 -10.45 -9.16 -5.87
CA VAL A 95 -10.02 -7.78 -5.66
C VAL A 95 -11.22 -6.96 -5.22
N ARG A 96 -11.12 -6.29 -4.08
CA ARG A 96 -12.17 -5.43 -3.53
C ARG A 96 -11.60 -4.24 -2.79
N CYS A 97 -12.43 -3.23 -2.58
CA CYS A 97 -12.21 -2.16 -1.63
C CYS A 97 -13.27 -2.30 -0.53
N GLU A 98 -12.84 -2.30 0.73
CA GLU A 98 -13.74 -2.49 1.87
C GLU A 98 -13.30 -1.65 3.07
N ASP A 99 -14.22 -1.45 4.02
CA ASP A 99 -13.93 -0.76 5.28
C ASP A 99 -12.81 -1.50 6.05
N PRO A 100 -11.64 -0.87 6.28
CA PRO A 100 -10.52 -1.52 6.96
C PRO A 100 -10.87 -2.01 8.37
N LEU A 101 -11.80 -1.34 9.07
CA LEU A 101 -12.21 -1.73 10.42
C LEU A 101 -13.15 -2.94 10.45
N LYS A 102 -13.74 -3.30 9.29
CA LYS A 102 -14.60 -4.48 9.13
C LYS A 102 -13.90 -5.62 8.38
N SER A 103 -12.78 -5.33 7.71
CA SER A 103 -12.02 -6.31 6.93
C SER A 103 -11.22 -7.27 7.83
N LYS A 104 -11.52 -8.56 7.73
CA LYS A 104 -10.71 -9.61 8.37
C LYS A 104 -9.29 -9.68 7.81
N ALA A 105 -9.08 -9.22 6.58
CA ALA A 105 -7.79 -9.24 5.90
C ALA A 105 -6.91 -8.04 6.28
N PHE A 106 -7.47 -7.03 6.97
CA PHE A 106 -6.72 -5.88 7.46
C PHE A 106 -6.20 -6.09 8.89
N ALA A 107 -6.74 -7.07 9.62
CA ALA A 107 -6.26 -7.45 10.95
C ALA A 107 -4.82 -8.02 10.85
N SER A 108 -3.88 -7.35 11.52
CA SER A 108 -2.44 -7.65 11.50
C SER A 108 -1.83 -7.14 12.81
N ASN A 109 -0.71 -7.70 13.29
CA ASN A 109 0.00 -7.16 14.46
C ASN A 109 0.89 -5.97 14.11
N TYR A 110 1.26 -5.88 12.82
CA TYR A 110 2.10 -4.85 12.27
C TYR A 110 1.47 -4.25 11.01
N HIS A 111 1.44 -2.92 10.95
CA HIS A 111 1.07 -2.16 9.77
C HIS A 111 2.21 -1.20 9.45
N VAL A 112 2.57 -1.14 8.17
CA VAL A 112 3.50 -0.15 7.65
C VAL A 112 2.84 0.55 6.48
N VAL A 113 2.74 1.87 6.55
CA VAL A 113 1.99 2.66 5.59
C VAL A 113 2.91 3.71 5.00
N GLY A 114 2.86 3.87 3.67
CA GLY A 114 3.61 4.89 2.96
C GLY A 114 2.72 5.64 1.98
N GLU A 115 2.89 6.95 1.90
CA GLU A 115 2.19 7.80 0.95
C GLU A 115 2.66 7.51 -0.48
N LEU A 116 1.71 7.40 -1.41
CA LEU A 116 2.00 7.31 -2.85
C LEU A 116 1.86 8.69 -3.49
N PHE A 117 2.38 8.82 -4.73
CA PHE A 117 2.35 10.09 -5.46
C PHE A 117 3.11 11.24 -4.80
N THR A 118 4.05 10.91 -3.90
CA THR A 118 5.02 11.87 -3.39
C THR A 118 5.80 12.50 -4.55
N ARG A 119 6.32 13.72 -4.32
CA ARG A 119 7.07 14.48 -5.33
C ARG A 119 8.14 13.63 -6.07
N PRO A 120 9.00 12.84 -5.39
CA PRO A 120 9.98 11.99 -6.08
C PRO A 120 9.34 10.91 -6.98
N MET A 121 8.21 10.34 -6.56
CA MET A 121 7.49 9.32 -7.33
C MET A 121 6.85 9.93 -8.59
N ILE A 122 6.28 11.12 -8.48
CA ILE A 122 5.71 11.86 -9.62
C ILE A 122 6.80 12.32 -10.59
N GLU A 123 7.93 12.84 -10.10
CA GLU A 123 9.07 13.18 -10.95
C GLU A 123 9.58 11.97 -11.73
N ALA A 124 9.75 10.81 -11.05
CA ALA A 124 10.15 9.58 -11.71
C ALA A 124 9.15 9.13 -12.80
N TRP A 125 7.85 9.33 -12.57
CA TRP A 125 6.81 9.01 -13.55
C TRP A 125 6.87 9.92 -14.79
N LEU A 126 6.92 11.23 -14.58
CA LEU A 126 6.97 12.22 -15.66
C LEU A 126 8.24 12.09 -16.50
N GLU A 127 9.36 11.76 -15.86
CA GLU A 127 10.65 11.55 -16.55
C GLU A 127 10.80 10.13 -17.12
N GLY A 128 9.83 9.23 -16.87
CA GLY A 128 9.89 7.84 -17.28
C GLY A 128 11.07 7.07 -16.68
N LYS A 129 11.52 7.45 -15.47
CA LYS A 129 12.55 6.74 -14.70
C LYS A 129 11.96 5.49 -14.04
N ALA A 130 12.78 4.44 -13.95
CA ALA A 130 12.38 3.21 -13.29
C ALA A 130 12.40 3.36 -11.75
N ILE A 131 11.35 2.90 -11.08
CA ILE A 131 11.31 2.75 -9.63
C ILE A 131 11.98 1.42 -9.29
N LYS A 132 13.20 1.50 -8.76
CA LYS A 132 14.03 0.34 -8.43
C LYS A 132 13.59 -0.30 -7.11
N THR A 133 13.42 -1.62 -7.13
CA THR A 133 13.07 -2.39 -5.92
C THR A 133 14.20 -2.27 -4.90
N LYS A 134 13.87 -1.76 -3.71
CA LYS A 134 14.79 -1.83 -2.57
C LYS A 134 14.83 -3.27 -2.08
N THR A 135 16.03 -3.80 -1.93
CA THR A 135 16.27 -5.10 -1.31
C THR A 135 16.78 -4.89 0.11
N PRO A 136 16.51 -5.84 1.04
CA PRO A 136 17.15 -5.86 2.35
C PRO A 136 18.68 -5.79 2.27
#